data_AF-A0A2N5ZNH0-F1
#
_entry.id   AF-A0A2N5ZNH0-F1
#
_cell.length_a   1.000
_cell.length_b   1.000
_cell.length_c   1.000
_cell.angle_alpha   90.00
_cell.angle_beta   90.00
_cell.angle_gamma   90.00
#
_symmetry.space_group_name_H-M   'P 1'
#
loop_
_entity.id
_entity.type
_entity.pdbx_description
1 polymer ?
#
loop_
_entity_poly.entity_id
_entity_poly.type
_entity_poly.pdbx_seq_one_letter_code
_entity_poly.pdbx_strand_id
1 'polypeptide(L)'
;MNVMAQSLFFSTPQESVELTARLLIDEDWGKLSSYYFTDNSDQETIASLKNGSYFIRDQRPEIFHPRLDWKYKKPFHPSFKYMNHIEIGNDSVQVNIGIEIDQGNDIQQQGISSFYLIKSEKGYQFLP
;
A
#
# COMPACT_ATOMS: atom_id res chain seq x y z
N MET A 1 -4.04 -24.90 15.04
CA MET A 1 -5.29 -24.29 14.55
C MET A 1 -4.89 -23.14 13.64
N ASN A 2 -5.16 -23.26 12.33
CA ASN A 2 -4.81 -22.25 11.35
C ASN A 2 -5.92 -21.18 11.41
N VAL A 3 -5.72 -20.12 12.20
CA VAL A 3 -6.61 -18.96 12.17
C VAL A 3 -6.38 -18.26 10.83
N MET A 4 -7.22 -18.58 9.85
CA MET A 4 -7.33 -17.75 8.66
C MET A 4 -7.80 -16.38 9.15
N ALA A 5 -6.91 -15.39 9.10
CA ALA A 5 -7.29 -14.01 9.35
C ALA A 5 -8.43 -13.68 8.39
N GLN A 6 -9.53 -13.15 8.93
CA GLN A 6 -10.70 -12.81 8.13
C GLN A 6 -10.31 -11.74 7.10
N SER A 7 -10.57 -11.99 5.82
CA SER A 7 -10.36 -11.01 4.76
C SER A 7 -11.17 -9.75 5.03
N LEU A 8 -10.49 -8.60 4.96
CA LEU A 8 -11.06 -7.27 5.08
C LEU A 8 -11.07 -6.59 3.70
N PHE A 9 -11.96 -5.61 3.56
CA PHE A 9 -12.21 -4.89 2.33
C PHE A 9 -12.22 -3.40 2.61
N PHE A 10 -11.62 -2.62 1.72
CA PHE A 10 -11.86 -1.18 1.70
C PHE A 10 -13.22 -0.91 1.07
N SER A 11 -13.91 0.10 1.57
CA SER A 11 -15.19 0.57 1.03
C SER A 11 -15.00 1.45 -0.20
N THR A 12 -13.85 2.13 -0.31
CA THR A 12 -13.51 3.00 -1.44
C THR A 12 -12.02 2.95 -1.78
N PRO A 13 -11.62 3.32 -3.02
CA PRO A 13 -10.21 3.48 -3.37
C PRO A 13 -9.48 4.54 -2.51
N GLN A 14 -10.17 5.61 -2.09
CA GLN A 14 -9.59 6.62 -1.22
C GLN A 14 -9.28 6.06 0.19
N GLU A 15 -10.21 5.30 0.77
CA GLU A 15 -10.01 4.65 2.07
C GLU A 15 -8.79 3.71 2.04
N SER A 16 -8.56 3.02 0.92
CA SER A 16 -7.38 2.16 0.75
C SER A 16 -6.06 2.92 0.93
N VAL A 17 -6.01 4.21 0.61
CA VAL A 17 -4.82 5.03 0.81
C VAL A 17 -4.70 5.46 2.26
N GLU A 18 -5.77 6.04 2.80
CA GLU A 18 -5.79 6.67 4.13
C GLU A 18 -5.57 5.65 5.25
N LEU A 19 -6.27 4.51 5.18
CA LEU A 19 -6.16 3.46 6.17
C LEU A 19 -4.81 2.75 6.08
N THR A 20 -4.36 2.42 4.86
CA THR A 20 -3.07 1.74 4.68
C THR A 20 -1.91 2.58 5.14
N ALA A 21 -1.91 3.89 4.86
CA ALA A 21 -0.88 4.80 5.37
C ALA A 21 -0.79 4.75 6.90
N ARG A 22 -1.94 4.70 7.60
CA ARG A 22 -1.99 4.56 9.06
C ARG A 22 -1.46 3.20 9.52
N LEU A 23 -1.92 2.11 8.91
CA LEU A 23 -1.47 0.75 9.28
C LEU A 23 0.03 0.53 9.02
N LEU A 24 0.60 1.17 7.98
CA LEU A 24 2.04 1.17 7.73
C LEU A 24 2.82 1.88 8.84
N ILE A 25 2.34 3.05 9.29
CA ILE A 25 2.96 3.82 10.38
C ILE A 25 2.86 3.06 11.70
N ASP A 26 1.71 2.46 11.97
CA ASP A 26 1.43 1.69 13.20
C ASP A 26 2.08 0.29 13.19
N GLU A 27 2.67 -0.12 12.05
CA GLU A 27 3.24 -1.44 11.83
C GLU A 27 2.28 -2.61 12.10
N ASP A 28 0.98 -2.39 11.88
CA ASP A 28 -0.06 -3.41 12.08
C ASP A 28 -0.15 -4.35 10.87
N TRP A 29 0.87 -5.20 10.72
CA TRP A 29 1.00 -6.16 9.61
C TRP A 29 -0.12 -7.19 9.60
N GLY A 30 -0.58 -7.60 10.78
CA GLY A 30 -1.69 -8.54 10.93
C GLY A 30 -2.97 -8.00 10.30
N LYS A 31 -3.32 -6.75 10.61
CA LYS A 31 -4.49 -6.11 10.01
C LYS A 31 -4.26 -5.71 8.56
N LEU A 32 -3.09 -5.14 8.22
CA LEU A 32 -2.78 -4.74 6.85
C LEU A 32 -2.82 -5.91 5.87
N SER A 33 -2.23 -7.05 6.25
CA SER A 33 -2.25 -8.27 5.43
C SER A 33 -3.67 -8.80 5.17
N SER A 34 -4.63 -8.50 6.06
CA SER A 34 -6.03 -8.92 5.88
C SER A 34 -6.74 -8.16 4.75
N TYR A 35 -6.20 -7.02 4.29
CA TYR A 35 -6.72 -6.26 3.14
C TYR A 35 -6.12 -6.71 1.79
N TYR A 36 -5.24 -7.72 1.79
CA TYR A 36 -4.68 -8.29 0.56
C TYR A 36 -5.51 -9.50 0.12
N PHE A 37 -5.79 -9.56 -1.18
CA PHE A 37 -6.36 -10.73 -1.83
C PHE A 37 -5.26 -11.79 -1.96
N THR A 38 -5.39 -12.90 -1.22
CA THR A 38 -4.33 -13.91 -1.07
C THR A 38 -4.71 -15.31 -1.58
N ASP A 39 -5.90 -15.48 -2.16
CA ASP A 39 -6.41 -16.79 -2.59
C ASP A 39 -5.49 -17.50 -3.59
N ASN A 40 -4.71 -16.75 -4.36
CA ASN A 40 -3.75 -17.26 -5.34
C ASN A 40 -2.28 -16.98 -5.00
N SER A 41 -1.99 -16.55 -3.77
CA SER A 41 -0.63 -16.23 -3.34
C SER A 41 0.08 -17.46 -2.78
N ASP A 42 1.38 -17.56 -3.03
CA ASP A 42 2.21 -18.59 -2.44
C ASP A 42 2.43 -18.35 -0.93
N GLN A 43 2.89 -19.37 -0.22
CA GLN A 43 3.09 -19.32 1.23
C GLN A 43 4.17 -18.31 1.66
N GLU A 44 5.19 -18.07 0.83
CA GLU A 44 6.25 -17.11 1.13
C GLU A 44 5.70 -15.68 1.06
N THR A 45 4.93 -15.36 0.03
CA THR A 45 4.20 -14.09 -0.10
C THR A 45 3.29 -13.87 1.11
N ILE A 46 2.47 -14.85 1.48
CA ILE A 46 1.58 -14.76 2.65
C ILE A 46 2.39 -14.57 3.95
N ALA A 47 3.51 -15.27 4.11
CA ALA A 47 4.37 -15.12 5.28
C ALA A 47 4.98 -13.71 5.35
N SER A 48 5.45 -13.17 4.22
CA SER A 48 6.04 -11.84 4.14
C SER A 48 5.04 -10.71 4.44
N LEU A 49 3.77 -10.88 4.05
CA LEU A 49 2.69 -9.97 4.41
C LEU A 49 2.46 -9.97 5.93
N LYS A 50 2.48 -11.15 6.56
CA LYS A 50 2.22 -11.29 8.00
C LYS A 50 3.36 -10.80 8.88
N ASN A 51 4.61 -10.99 8.45
CA ASN A 51 5.79 -10.61 9.21
C ASN A 51 6.29 -9.18 8.88
N GLY A 52 5.64 -8.50 7.93
CA GLY A 52 5.94 -7.12 7.56
C GLY A 52 7.05 -6.98 6.51
N SER A 53 7.83 -8.02 6.21
CA SER A 53 8.92 -7.95 5.24
C SER A 53 8.45 -7.67 3.82
N TYR A 54 7.15 -7.84 3.52
CA TYR A 54 6.55 -7.39 2.28
C TYR A 54 6.45 -5.85 2.18
N PHE A 55 6.27 -5.13 3.28
CA PHE A 55 5.99 -3.69 3.29
C PHE A 55 7.23 -2.83 3.49
N ILE A 56 8.24 -3.36 4.17
CA ILE A 56 9.44 -2.61 4.57
C ILE A 56 10.73 -3.19 3.97
N ARG A 57 11.79 -2.39 4.01
CA ARG A 57 13.16 -2.79 3.69
C ARG A 57 13.96 -2.95 4.98
N ASP A 58 14.65 -4.08 5.10
CA ASP A 58 15.56 -4.33 6.22
C ASP A 58 16.92 -3.64 6.02
N GLN A 59 17.25 -3.28 4.78
CA GLN A 59 18.50 -2.64 4.42
C GLN A 59 18.26 -1.33 3.67
N ARG A 60 19.06 -0.32 4.03
CA ARG A 60 19.04 0.99 3.38
C ARG A 60 19.61 0.88 1.96
N PRO A 61 18.87 1.30 0.92
CA PRO A 61 19.38 1.30 -0.44
C PRO A 61 20.45 2.39 -0.62
N GLU A 62 21.39 2.15 -1.54
CA GLU A 62 22.47 3.09 -1.86
C GLU A 62 21.94 4.45 -2.36
N ILE A 63 20.85 4.41 -3.13
CA ILE A 63 20.17 5.59 -3.66
C ILE A 63 18.78 5.68 -3.01
N PHE A 64 18.51 6.79 -2.33
CA PHE A 64 17.22 7.10 -1.73
C PHE A 64 16.99 8.61 -1.69
N HIS A 65 15.73 9.02 -1.66
CA HIS A 65 15.40 10.44 -1.54
C HIS A 65 15.54 10.87 -0.08
N PRO A 66 16.36 11.88 0.28
CA PRO A 66 16.69 12.20 1.67
C PRO A 66 15.49 12.66 2.51
N ARG A 67 14.41 13.10 1.85
CA ARG A 67 13.17 13.55 2.50
C ARG A 67 12.10 12.48 2.66
N LEU A 68 12.30 11.27 2.12
CA LEU A 68 11.40 10.15 2.32
C LEU A 68 12.09 9.06 3.13
N ASP A 69 11.35 8.45 4.04
CA ASP A 69 11.84 7.31 4.78
C ASP A 69 12.00 6.13 3.82
N TRP A 70 13.25 5.73 3.58
CA TRP A 70 13.59 4.65 2.66
C TRP A 70 13.05 3.29 3.12
N LYS A 71 12.63 3.18 4.38
CA LYS A 71 12.09 1.95 4.99
C LYS A 71 10.90 1.40 4.21
N TYR A 72 9.95 2.24 3.80
CA TYR A 72 8.70 1.76 3.20
C TYR A 72 8.86 1.45 1.71
N LYS A 73 8.43 0.25 1.28
CA LYS A 73 8.49 -0.18 -0.12
C LYS A 73 7.13 -0.48 -0.77
N LYS A 74 6.17 -1.04 -0.03
CA LYS A 74 4.87 -1.49 -0.58
C LYS A 74 3.73 -1.22 0.40
N PRO A 75 2.49 -1.03 -0.11
CA PRO A 75 2.18 -0.76 -1.51
C PRO A 75 2.67 0.62 -1.97
N PHE A 76 2.90 1.53 -1.02
CA PHE A 76 3.47 2.86 -1.21
C PHE A 76 4.03 3.40 0.11
N HIS A 77 4.70 4.55 0.08
CA HIS A 77 5.20 5.23 1.28
C HIS A 77 4.04 5.95 2.04
N PRO A 78 3.94 5.88 3.37
CA PRO A 78 2.78 6.38 4.13
C PRO A 78 2.52 7.89 4.02
N SER A 79 3.50 8.67 3.57
CA SER A 79 3.33 10.11 3.30
C SER A 79 2.55 10.43 2.02
N PHE A 80 2.32 9.46 1.14
CA PHE A 80 1.48 9.65 -0.05
C PHE A 80 0.01 9.88 0.32
N LYS A 81 -0.68 10.65 -0.52
CA LYS A 81 -2.10 10.99 -0.40
C LYS A 81 -2.85 10.56 -1.65
N TYR A 82 -4.12 10.24 -1.46
CA TYR A 82 -5.01 9.90 -2.56
C TYR A 82 -5.18 11.11 -3.49
N MET A 83 -5.12 10.88 -4.82
CA MET A 83 -5.41 11.90 -5.81
C MET A 83 -6.70 11.59 -6.56
N ASN A 84 -6.74 10.45 -7.25
CA ASN A 84 -7.90 9.97 -7.99
C ASN A 84 -7.77 8.45 -8.23
N HIS A 85 -8.77 7.86 -8.87
CA HIS A 85 -8.70 6.48 -9.34
C HIS A 85 -9.35 6.35 -10.73
N ILE A 86 -9.00 5.26 -11.42
CA ILE A 86 -9.50 4.89 -12.73
C ILE A 86 -9.94 3.43 -12.66
N GLU A 87 -11.19 3.15 -13.03
CA GLU A 87 -11.69 1.78 -13.20
C GLU A 87 -11.11 1.20 -14.50
N ILE A 88 -10.44 0.05 -14.41
CA ILE A 88 -9.76 -0.63 -15.52
C ILE A 88 -10.40 -2.01 -15.70
N GLY A 89 -11.21 -2.14 -16.74
CA GLY A 89 -12.00 -3.36 -16.94
C GLY A 89 -13.09 -3.50 -15.88
N ASN A 90 -13.46 -4.75 -15.56
CA ASN A 90 -14.60 -5.02 -14.68
C ASN A 90 -14.23 -4.97 -13.19
N ASP A 91 -13.04 -5.48 -12.84
CA ASP A 91 -12.71 -5.80 -11.45
C ASP A 91 -11.37 -5.21 -10.99
N SER A 92 -10.74 -4.33 -11.78
CA SER A 92 -9.47 -3.70 -11.42
C SER A 92 -9.61 -2.18 -11.32
N VAL A 93 -8.99 -1.60 -10.31
CA VAL A 93 -8.97 -0.15 -10.10
C VAL A 93 -7.53 0.31 -9.92
N GLN A 94 -7.08 1.22 -10.78
CA GLN A 94 -5.82 1.92 -10.57
C GLN A 94 -6.06 3.12 -9.67
N VAL A 95 -5.33 3.19 -8.57
CA VAL A 95 -5.35 4.30 -7.64
C VAL A 95 -4.09 5.14 -7.84
N ASN A 96 -4.27 6.42 -8.13
CA ASN A 96 -3.18 7.35 -8.29
C ASN A 96 -2.99 8.13 -6.97
N ILE A 97 -1.75 8.22 -6.53
CA ILE A 97 -1.34 8.83 -5.28
C ILE A 97 -0.24 9.85 -5.51
N GLY A 98 -0.22 10.89 -4.67
CA GLY A 98 0.70 12.00 -4.78
C GLY A 98 1.34 12.34 -3.44
N ILE A 99 2.53 12.93 -3.51
CA ILE A 99 3.19 13.56 -2.37
C ILE A 99 3.87 14.85 -2.82
N GLU A 100 3.76 15.89 -2.00
CA GLU A 100 4.55 17.10 -2.17
C GLU A 100 5.85 16.97 -1.39
N ILE A 101 6.95 17.18 -2.09
CA ILE A 101 8.30 17.16 -1.56
C ILE A 101 8.84 18.56 -1.71
N ASP A 102 8.83 19.31 -0.61
CA ASP A 102 9.57 20.57 -0.52
C ASP A 102 11.05 20.26 -0.72
N GLN A 103 11.74 20.90 -1.65
CA GLN A 103 13.17 20.74 -1.87
C GLN A 103 14.04 21.80 -1.18
N GLY A 104 13.44 22.82 -0.56
CA GLY A 104 14.09 24.07 -0.17
C GLY A 104 14.16 25.04 -1.37
N ASN A 105 14.44 26.31 -1.09
CA ASN A 105 14.52 27.38 -2.10
C ASN A 105 13.25 27.55 -2.96
N ASP A 106 12.06 27.40 -2.36
CA ASP A 106 10.75 27.51 -3.03
C ASP A 106 10.51 26.50 -4.18
N ILE A 107 11.32 25.44 -4.28
CA ILE A 107 11.13 24.37 -5.27
C ILE A 107 10.30 23.26 -4.64
N GLN A 108 9.06 23.09 -5.10
CA GLN A 108 8.22 21.95 -4.76
C GLN A 108 8.28 20.91 -5.88
N GLN A 109 8.65 19.68 -5.54
CA GLN A 109 8.51 18.55 -6.45
C GLN A 109 7.30 17.71 -6.05
N GLN A 110 6.52 17.27 -7.05
CA GLN A 110 5.44 16.33 -6.84
C GLN A 110 5.93 14.92 -7.19
N GLY A 111 5.88 14.01 -6.22
CA GLY A 111 6.03 12.58 -6.46
C GLY A 111 4.67 11.98 -6.75
N ILE A 112 4.51 11.37 -7.91
CA ILE A 112 3.27 10.66 -8.29
C ILE A 112 3.59 9.17 -8.41
N SER A 113 2.71 8.33 -7.89
CA SER A 113 2.77 6.89 -8.04
C SER A 113 1.37 6.31 -8.22
N SER A 114 1.29 5.02 -8.52
CA SER A 114 0.03 4.30 -8.61
C SER A 114 0.16 2.86 -8.13
N PHE A 115 -0.96 2.31 -7.70
CA PHE A 115 -1.11 0.90 -7.37
C PHE A 115 -2.48 0.40 -7.85
N TYR A 116 -2.67 -0.92 -7.80
CA TYR A 116 -3.90 -1.56 -8.25
C TYR A 116 -4.64 -2.19 -7.08
N LEU A 117 -5.96 -2.11 -7.15
CA LEU A 117 -6.89 -2.82 -6.30
C LEU A 117 -7.71 -3.78 -7.16
N ILE A 118 -8.11 -4.90 -6.56
CA ILE A 118 -9.22 -5.71 -7.07
C ILE A 118 -10.50 -5.20 -6.44
N LYS A 119 -11.53 -5.04 -7.26
CA LYS A 119 -12.90 -4.71 -6.89
C LYS A 119 -13.75 -5.96 -6.85
N SER A 120 -14.61 -6.06 -5.85
CA SER A 120 -15.61 -7.11 -5.70
C SER A 120 -16.89 -6.51 -5.11
N GLU A 121 -17.95 -7.31 -5.01
CA GLU A 121 -19.19 -6.91 -4.33
C GLU A 121 -18.98 -6.53 -2.85
N LYS A 122 -17.92 -7.05 -2.21
CA LYS A 122 -17.60 -6.78 -0.80
C LYS A 122 -16.77 -5.50 -0.62
N GLY A 123 -16.25 -4.92 -1.70
CA GLY A 123 -15.34 -3.78 -1.68
C GLY A 123 -14.01 -4.09 -2.38
N TYR A 124 -12.95 -3.42 -1.94
CA TYR A 124 -11.65 -3.42 -2.61
C TYR A 124 -10.57 -4.10 -1.77
N GLN A 125 -9.63 -4.76 -2.44
CA GLN A 125 -8.46 -5.38 -1.82
C GLN A 125 -7.20 -5.12 -2.63
N PHE A 126 -6.04 -5.16 -1.98
CA PHE A 126 -4.76 -5.13 -2.68
C PHE A 126 -4.44 -6.44 -3.36
N LEU A 127 -3.63 -6.36 -4.41
CA LEU A 127 -2.87 -7.47 -4.93
C LEU A 127 -1.45 -7.49 -4.33
N PRO A 128 -0.96 -8.66 -3.85
CA PRO A 128 0.44 -8.85 -3.47
C PRO A 128 1.41 -8.74 -4.65
#